data_AF-A0A399Z0Y2-F1
#
_entry.id   AF-A0A399Z0Y2-F1
#
_cell.length_a   1.000
_cell.length_b   1.000
_cell.length_c   1.000
_cell.angle_alpha   90.00
_cell.angle_beta   90.00
_cell.angle_gamma   90.00
#
_symmetry.space_group_name_H-M   'P 1'
#
loop_
_entity.id
_entity.type
_entity.pdbx_description
1 polymer ?
#
loop_
_entity_poly.entity_id
_entity_poly.type
_entity_poly.pdbx_seq_one_letter_code
_entity_poly.pdbx_strand_id
1 'polypeptide(L)'
;ENAESMLVTIQGQVSNGKNGDTLWVNDGTGAVQVYADEFSHTTFEGIPRGSIVRITGVGYQYNGGVLPEEGYYLRVRAPDDVLVLERAEKLPEAPGGRGGVDLGAVAIDQARAAATMPPGVVDDRAFWLQDASGGIHVFVSTTAGALPAIQLHDNVSVRGRIVNSFGARELRVELPDAIGVHGAGAPAEPVTLQTSQVDLSREGALVQIHGWVARFDGREIYIDDGSGPVLVYIDADTGIRWPRLHIGDPAIIRGIVARFRGAPEILPRLQRDVQFGAALLPIAGAPAPTFLYQLRALGRVGEDLMWTQKVDARAAGAAARIDAPSPKRAAKTHSPVALQPQMLRARDAVTALTLLLLALSGVCGVIAAHKYRGARRRH
;
A
#
# COMPACT_ATOMS: atom_id res chain seq x y z
N GLU A 1 -28.66 14.91 -35.53
CA GLU A 1 -29.69 15.95 -35.33
C GLU A 1 -29.05 17.28 -34.89
N ASN A 2 -29.08 17.66 -33.60
CA ASN A 2 -28.70 19.00 -33.07
C ASN A 2 -27.23 19.48 -33.27
N ALA A 3 -26.44 18.88 -34.15
CA ALA A 3 -25.03 19.21 -34.38
C ALA A 3 -24.64 19.26 -35.88
N GLU A 4 -25.60 19.29 -36.79
CA GLU A 4 -25.34 19.53 -38.22
C GLU A 4 -24.64 20.88 -38.45
N SER A 5 -23.64 20.89 -39.33
CA SER A 5 -22.78 22.05 -39.63
C SER A 5 -22.05 22.66 -38.43
N MET A 6 -22.18 22.09 -37.22
CA MET A 6 -21.43 22.51 -36.04
C MET A 6 -20.08 21.82 -35.98
N LEU A 7 -19.10 22.52 -35.39
CA LEU A 7 -17.84 21.89 -34.98
C LEU A 7 -18.07 21.09 -33.70
N VAL A 8 -17.85 19.79 -33.77
CA VAL A 8 -18.03 18.82 -32.68
C VAL A 8 -16.68 18.18 -32.37
N THR A 9 -16.38 18.01 -31.08
CA THR A 9 -15.28 17.16 -30.63
C THR A 9 -15.85 15.97 -29.87
N ILE A 10 -15.57 14.76 -30.35
CA ILE A 10 -15.89 13.49 -29.67
C ILE A 10 -14.61 12.87 -29.10
N GLN A 11 -14.74 12.08 -28.04
CA GLN A 11 -13.64 11.28 -27.50
C GLN A 11 -14.18 9.90 -27.13
N GLY A 12 -13.54 8.84 -27.63
CA GLY A 12 -14.02 7.48 -27.43
C GLY A 12 -13.10 6.41 -28.00
N GLN A 13 -13.55 5.17 -27.94
CA GLN A 13 -12.84 4.00 -28.41
C GLN A 13 -13.19 3.68 -29.87
N VAL A 14 -12.19 3.36 -30.68
CA VAL A 14 -12.37 2.87 -32.06
C VAL A 14 -13.03 1.50 -32.03
N SER A 15 -14.31 1.44 -32.40
CA SER A 15 -15.09 0.21 -32.44
C SER A 15 -14.92 -0.55 -33.76
N ASN A 16 -14.69 0.16 -34.87
CA ASN A 16 -14.42 -0.43 -36.19
C ASN A 16 -13.71 0.58 -37.11
N GLY A 17 -13.24 0.12 -38.28
CA GLY A 17 -12.71 0.96 -39.35
C GLY A 17 -12.84 0.30 -40.72
N LYS A 18 -12.78 1.10 -41.79
CA LYS A 18 -12.91 0.65 -43.18
C LYS A 18 -12.02 1.51 -44.09
N ASN A 19 -11.38 0.88 -45.09
CA ASN A 19 -10.60 1.48 -46.17
C ASN A 19 -9.44 2.45 -45.80
N GLY A 20 -9.25 2.80 -44.54
CA GLY A 20 -8.42 3.95 -44.12
C GLY A 20 -9.15 5.30 -44.14
N ASP A 21 -10.32 5.37 -44.80
CA ASP A 21 -11.14 6.59 -44.94
C ASP A 21 -12.24 6.73 -43.87
N THR A 22 -12.63 5.64 -43.21
CA THR A 22 -13.78 5.60 -42.29
C THR A 22 -13.43 4.91 -40.99
N LEU A 23 -13.87 5.50 -39.87
CA LEU A 23 -13.66 5.04 -38.50
C LEU A 23 -15.00 5.08 -37.76
N TRP A 24 -15.25 4.15 -36.83
CA TRP A 24 -16.37 4.25 -35.89
C TRP A 24 -15.82 4.42 -34.48
N VAL A 25 -16.32 5.44 -33.78
CA VAL A 25 -15.87 5.83 -32.43
C VAL A 25 -17.06 5.74 -31.48
N ASN A 26 -16.92 5.03 -30.37
CA ASN A 26 -17.95 4.90 -29.34
C ASN A 26 -17.45 5.51 -28.02
N ASP A 27 -18.21 6.46 -27.47
CA ASP A 27 -17.93 7.14 -26.20
C ASP A 27 -18.58 6.48 -24.97
N GLY A 28 -19.34 5.41 -25.19
CA GLY A 28 -20.15 4.71 -24.20
C GLY A 28 -21.66 4.93 -24.36
N THR A 29 -22.08 5.95 -25.12
CA THR A 29 -23.49 6.28 -25.40
C THR A 29 -23.97 5.79 -26.76
N GLY A 30 -23.07 5.73 -27.75
CA GLY A 30 -23.36 5.26 -29.10
C GLY A 30 -22.13 5.31 -30.01
N ALA A 31 -22.16 4.57 -31.13
CA ALA A 31 -21.08 4.60 -32.11
C ALA A 31 -21.34 5.66 -33.18
N VAL A 32 -20.50 6.69 -33.22
CA VAL A 32 -20.50 7.74 -34.25
C VAL A 32 -19.60 7.32 -35.41
N GLN A 33 -20.08 7.42 -36.64
CA GLN A 33 -19.23 7.28 -37.83
C GLN A 33 -18.41 8.55 -38.03
N VAL A 34 -17.12 8.38 -38.30
CA VAL A 34 -16.17 9.44 -38.63
C VAL A 34 -15.62 9.17 -40.03
N TYR A 35 -15.53 10.20 -40.86
CA TYR A 35 -15.11 10.09 -42.26
C TYR A 35 -14.05 11.13 -42.62
N ALA A 36 -13.02 10.69 -43.33
CA ALA A 36 -11.98 11.51 -43.94
C ALA A 36 -12.15 11.48 -45.46
N ASP A 37 -12.24 12.65 -46.09
CA ASP A 37 -12.31 12.79 -47.55
C ASP A 37 -10.96 13.22 -48.15
N GLU A 38 -10.91 13.28 -49.48
CA GLU A 38 -9.71 13.66 -50.23
C GLU A 38 -9.20 15.08 -49.91
N PHE A 39 -10.08 15.99 -49.47
CA PHE A 39 -9.74 17.38 -49.12
C PHE A 39 -9.18 17.50 -47.70
N SER A 40 -9.60 16.61 -46.78
CA SER A 40 -9.08 16.55 -45.41
C SER A 40 -7.61 16.12 -45.33
N HIS A 41 -7.10 15.45 -46.39
CA HIS A 41 -5.78 14.80 -46.45
C HIS A 41 -5.48 13.87 -45.25
N THR A 42 -6.52 13.39 -44.56
CA THR A 42 -6.42 12.58 -43.35
C THR A 42 -6.55 11.10 -43.69
N THR A 43 -5.85 10.24 -42.96
CA THR A 43 -6.03 8.78 -43.01
C THR A 43 -6.12 8.22 -41.60
N PHE A 44 -7.01 7.25 -41.42
CA PHE A 44 -7.11 6.43 -40.20
C PHE A 44 -6.30 5.12 -40.31
N GLU A 45 -5.55 4.92 -41.39
CA GLU A 45 -4.71 3.74 -41.57
C GLU A 45 -3.69 3.59 -40.42
N GLY A 46 -3.55 2.37 -39.92
CA GLY A 46 -2.69 2.06 -38.78
C GLY A 46 -3.25 2.47 -37.41
N ILE A 47 -4.48 3.00 -37.31
CA ILE A 47 -5.22 3.12 -36.04
C ILE A 47 -6.03 1.81 -35.83
N PRO A 48 -5.59 0.88 -34.95
CA PRO A 48 -6.31 -0.38 -34.74
C PRO A 48 -7.58 -0.19 -33.92
N ARG A 49 -8.54 -1.11 -34.10
CA ARG A 49 -9.72 -1.28 -33.22
C ARG A 49 -9.25 -1.38 -31.76
N GLY A 50 -9.98 -0.71 -30.87
CA GLY A 50 -9.66 -0.60 -29.43
C GLY A 50 -8.86 0.65 -29.06
N SER A 51 -8.24 1.35 -30.03
CA SER A 51 -7.51 2.61 -29.78
C SER A 51 -8.45 3.69 -29.23
N ILE A 52 -7.94 4.58 -28.38
CA ILE A 52 -8.68 5.74 -27.88
C ILE A 52 -8.30 6.97 -28.70
N VAL A 53 -9.30 7.66 -29.22
CA VAL A 53 -9.14 8.84 -30.08
C VAL A 53 -9.98 9.99 -29.55
N ARG A 54 -9.46 11.21 -29.67
CA ARG A 54 -10.24 12.45 -29.62
C ARG A 54 -10.25 13.04 -31.02
N ILE A 55 -11.43 13.16 -31.61
CA ILE A 55 -11.61 13.63 -32.98
C ILE A 55 -12.47 14.88 -32.96
N THR A 56 -11.99 15.92 -33.63
CA THR A 56 -12.76 17.13 -33.93
C THR A 56 -13.19 17.12 -35.38
N GLY A 57 -14.35 17.65 -35.71
CA GLY A 57 -14.85 17.66 -37.09
C GLY A 57 -16.19 18.38 -37.19
N VAL A 58 -16.76 18.39 -38.38
CA VAL A 58 -18.08 18.99 -38.63
C VAL A 58 -19.13 17.89 -38.76
N GLY A 59 -20.27 18.07 -38.10
CA GLY A 59 -21.40 17.14 -38.21
C GLY A 59 -22.13 17.24 -39.56
N TYR A 60 -22.34 16.11 -40.21
CA TYR A 60 -23.06 15.99 -41.48
C TYR A 60 -24.16 14.92 -41.42
N GLN A 61 -25.16 15.05 -42.29
CA GLN A 61 -26.17 14.02 -42.58
C GLN A 61 -25.97 13.52 -44.04
N TYR A 62 -26.12 12.22 -44.27
CA TYR A 62 -26.03 11.58 -45.58
C TYR A 62 -27.42 11.18 -46.08
N ASN A 63 -28.02 12.03 -46.93
CA ASN A 63 -29.42 11.91 -47.35
C ASN A 63 -29.64 10.89 -48.50
N GLY A 64 -28.92 9.76 -48.45
CA GLY A 64 -28.99 8.67 -49.43
C GLY A 64 -29.54 7.34 -48.89
N GLY A 65 -30.06 7.34 -47.65
CA GLY A 65 -30.68 6.17 -46.98
C GLY A 65 -32.20 6.34 -46.80
N VAL A 66 -32.89 5.26 -46.39
CA VAL A 66 -34.37 5.17 -46.41
C VAL A 66 -34.99 5.49 -45.04
N LEU A 67 -34.20 5.77 -43.99
CA LEU A 67 -34.67 6.02 -42.62
C LEU A 67 -34.08 7.33 -42.04
N PRO A 68 -34.82 8.08 -41.17
CA PRO A 68 -34.37 9.39 -40.69
C PRO A 68 -33.11 9.39 -39.81
N GLU A 69 -32.83 8.26 -39.15
CA GLU A 69 -31.75 8.12 -38.16
C GLU A 69 -30.45 7.58 -38.78
N GLU A 70 -30.47 7.09 -40.03
CA GLU A 70 -29.26 6.67 -40.74
C GLU A 70 -28.55 7.87 -41.39
N GLY A 71 -27.21 7.86 -41.34
CA GLY A 71 -26.39 8.79 -42.12
C GLY A 71 -25.80 9.99 -41.38
N TYR A 72 -25.93 10.10 -40.05
CA TYR A 72 -25.17 11.11 -39.29
C TYR A 72 -23.70 10.70 -39.13
N TYR A 73 -22.77 11.55 -39.57
CA TYR A 73 -21.33 11.31 -39.46
C TYR A 73 -20.54 12.59 -39.15
N LEU A 74 -19.35 12.41 -38.56
CA LEU A 74 -18.39 13.48 -38.28
C LEU A 74 -17.34 13.53 -39.40
N ARG A 75 -17.25 14.64 -40.14
CA ARG A 75 -16.22 14.83 -41.18
C ARG A 75 -15.02 15.58 -40.59
N VAL A 76 -13.84 14.97 -40.64
CA VAL A 76 -12.58 15.63 -40.26
C VAL A 76 -12.13 16.61 -41.35
N ARG A 77 -11.42 17.67 -40.98
CA ARG A 77 -11.05 18.77 -41.90
C ARG A 77 -9.57 18.80 -42.25
N ALA A 78 -8.72 18.20 -41.41
CA ALA A 78 -7.27 18.17 -41.50
C ALA A 78 -6.72 17.01 -40.65
N PRO A 79 -5.46 16.58 -40.80
CA PRO A 79 -4.89 15.52 -39.95
C PRO A 79 -4.89 15.89 -38.45
N ASP A 80 -4.68 17.18 -38.13
CA ASP A 80 -4.66 17.70 -36.76
C ASP A 80 -6.02 17.62 -36.02
N ASP A 81 -7.11 17.36 -36.74
CA ASP A 81 -8.42 17.06 -36.13
C ASP A 81 -8.45 15.69 -35.43
N VAL A 82 -7.47 14.81 -35.69
CA VAL A 82 -7.42 13.43 -35.18
C VAL A 82 -6.28 13.24 -34.18
N LEU A 83 -6.60 13.28 -32.89
CA LEU A 83 -5.64 12.97 -31.83
C LEU A 83 -5.82 11.54 -31.33
N VAL A 84 -4.88 10.66 -31.68
CA VAL A 84 -4.77 9.33 -31.05
C VAL A 84 -4.22 9.50 -29.63
N LEU A 85 -5.04 9.23 -28.63
CA LEU A 85 -4.69 9.32 -27.21
C LEU A 85 -4.02 8.04 -26.71
N GLU A 86 -4.54 6.89 -27.15
CA GLU A 86 -3.99 5.56 -26.87
C GLU A 86 -4.06 4.74 -28.17
N ARG A 87 -2.95 4.18 -28.64
CA ARG A 87 -2.95 3.24 -29.77
C ARG A 87 -3.02 1.82 -29.22
N ALA A 88 -4.09 1.09 -29.50
CA ALA A 88 -4.22 -0.28 -29.04
C ALA A 88 -3.15 -1.19 -29.66
N GLU A 89 -2.73 -2.21 -28.92
CA GLU A 89 -1.74 -3.18 -29.41
C GLU A 89 -2.35 -4.09 -30.48
N LYS A 90 -1.69 -4.18 -31.63
CA LYS A 90 -2.11 -5.06 -32.73
C LYS A 90 -1.67 -6.50 -32.42
N LEU A 91 -2.48 -7.19 -31.63
CA LEU A 91 -2.29 -8.62 -31.34
C LEU A 91 -2.05 -9.43 -32.64
N PRO A 92 -0.93 -10.17 -32.75
CA PRO A 92 -0.77 -11.15 -33.80
C PRO A 92 -1.72 -12.34 -33.57
N GLU A 93 -2.42 -12.76 -34.63
CA GLU A 93 -3.18 -14.01 -34.70
C GLU A 93 -4.34 -14.19 -33.69
N ALA A 94 -5.31 -13.27 -33.71
CA ALA A 94 -6.64 -13.55 -33.20
C ALA A 94 -7.37 -14.60 -34.08
N PRO A 95 -7.92 -15.71 -33.55
CA PRO A 95 -8.59 -16.73 -34.36
C PRO A 95 -9.92 -16.24 -34.95
N GLY A 96 -9.97 -16.12 -36.27
CA GLY A 96 -11.19 -15.78 -37.03
C GLY A 96 -11.02 -14.54 -37.90
N GLY A 97 -11.18 -14.70 -39.23
CA GLY A 97 -10.99 -13.65 -40.24
C GLY A 97 -12.03 -12.52 -40.25
N ARG A 98 -12.70 -12.26 -39.12
CA ARG A 98 -13.60 -11.12 -38.88
C ARG A 98 -13.37 -10.66 -37.44
N GLY A 99 -12.60 -9.58 -37.27
CA GLY A 99 -12.06 -9.14 -35.98
C GLY A 99 -13.10 -8.67 -34.96
N GLY A 100 -13.60 -9.61 -34.17
CA GLY A 100 -14.38 -9.50 -32.93
C GLY A 100 -14.34 -10.88 -32.25
N VAL A 101 -14.57 -11.08 -30.96
CA VAL A 101 -15.32 -10.30 -29.96
C VAL A 101 -14.70 -10.58 -28.58
N ASP A 102 -15.01 -9.79 -27.56
CA ASP A 102 -14.17 -8.71 -27.05
C ASP A 102 -14.35 -8.74 -25.49
N LEU A 103 -14.38 -7.73 -24.60
CA LEU A 103 -14.78 -6.32 -24.65
C LEU A 103 -13.88 -5.51 -23.69
N GLY A 104 -12.91 -4.77 -24.22
CA GLY A 104 -12.07 -3.85 -23.45
C GLY A 104 -12.71 -2.47 -23.26
N ALA A 105 -13.93 -2.42 -22.71
CA ALA A 105 -14.67 -1.18 -22.54
C ALA A 105 -13.91 -0.17 -21.67
N VAL A 106 -13.96 1.11 -22.05
CA VAL A 106 -13.48 2.21 -21.21
C VAL A 106 -14.53 2.50 -20.14
N ALA A 107 -14.67 1.56 -19.19
CA ALA A 107 -15.39 1.79 -17.95
C ALA A 107 -14.58 2.81 -17.14
N ILE A 108 -14.92 4.10 -17.27
CA ILE A 108 -14.39 5.19 -16.44
C ILE A 108 -15.04 5.10 -15.05
N ASP A 109 -14.77 4.00 -14.36
CA ASP A 109 -15.27 3.73 -13.02
C ASP A 109 -14.70 4.79 -12.08
N GLN A 110 -15.57 5.70 -11.58
CA GLN A 110 -15.21 6.62 -10.51
C GLN A 110 -15.15 5.89 -9.17
N ALA A 111 -14.12 5.06 -9.00
CA ALA A 111 -13.82 4.39 -7.75
C ALA A 111 -13.53 5.42 -6.66
N ARG A 112 -14.50 5.66 -5.76
CA ARG A 112 -14.36 6.48 -4.55
C ARG A 112 -14.09 5.57 -3.35
N ALA A 113 -12.83 5.51 -2.96
CA ALA A 113 -12.35 4.49 -2.02
C ALA A 113 -11.24 5.05 -1.13
N ALA A 114 -11.03 4.42 0.03
CA ALA A 114 -9.99 4.82 0.97
C ALA A 114 -8.63 4.27 0.52
N ALA A 115 -7.59 5.10 0.53
CA ALA A 115 -6.24 4.68 0.21
C ALA A 115 -5.71 3.70 1.27
N THR A 116 -5.54 2.43 0.88
CA THR A 116 -5.09 1.36 1.77
C THR A 116 -3.59 1.17 1.73
N MET A 117 -2.92 1.44 0.60
CA MET A 117 -1.47 1.53 0.48
C MET A 117 -1.12 2.66 -0.50
N PRO A 118 -0.61 3.82 -0.03
CA PRO A 118 -0.25 4.95 -0.89
C PRO A 118 0.92 4.67 -1.85
N PRO A 119 1.16 5.57 -2.83
CA PRO A 119 2.36 5.56 -3.66
C PRO A 119 3.63 5.72 -2.83
N GLY A 120 4.74 5.16 -3.31
CA GLY A 120 6.05 5.20 -2.65
C GLY A 120 6.17 4.27 -1.44
N VAL A 121 5.21 3.35 -1.22
CA VAL A 121 5.29 2.30 -0.18
C VAL A 121 5.86 0.99 -0.72
N VAL A 122 5.55 0.65 -1.98
CA VAL A 122 6.12 -0.49 -2.74
C VAL A 122 6.41 -0.17 -4.21
N ASP A 123 5.89 0.95 -4.73
CA ASP A 123 6.12 1.46 -6.09
C ASP A 123 5.76 2.97 -6.11
N ASP A 124 6.53 3.80 -6.81
CA ASP A 124 6.34 5.26 -6.86
C ASP A 124 5.09 5.72 -7.64
N ARG A 125 4.51 4.85 -8.47
CA ARG A 125 3.39 5.16 -9.39
C ARG A 125 2.19 4.22 -9.21
N ALA A 126 2.29 3.19 -8.39
CA ALA A 126 1.17 2.33 -8.01
C ALA A 126 0.72 2.53 -6.56
N PHE A 127 -0.58 2.34 -6.32
CA PHE A 127 -1.20 2.41 -5.01
C PHE A 127 -2.45 1.52 -4.95
N TRP A 128 -2.93 1.26 -3.73
CA TRP A 128 -4.15 0.49 -3.50
C TRP A 128 -5.23 1.32 -2.85
N LEU A 129 -6.46 1.15 -3.33
CA LEU A 129 -7.68 1.67 -2.74
C LEU A 129 -8.58 0.53 -2.26
N GLN A 130 -9.47 0.79 -1.31
CA GLN A 130 -10.51 -0.15 -0.88
C GLN A 130 -11.82 0.56 -0.50
N ASP A 131 -12.94 -0.08 -0.87
CA ASP A 131 -14.28 0.26 -0.41
C ASP A 131 -14.94 -0.94 0.29
N ALA A 132 -16.27 -0.94 0.41
CA ALA A 132 -17.03 -2.02 1.05
C ALA A 132 -17.16 -3.30 0.20
N SER A 133 -16.84 -3.25 -1.10
CA SER A 133 -16.91 -4.38 -2.04
C SER A 133 -15.59 -5.15 -2.15
N GLY A 134 -14.47 -4.44 -2.07
CA GLY A 134 -13.13 -5.00 -2.21
C GLY A 134 -12.06 -3.92 -2.35
N GLY A 135 -10.83 -4.35 -2.59
CA GLY A 135 -9.72 -3.45 -2.93
C GLY A 135 -9.28 -3.58 -4.39
N ILE A 136 -8.50 -2.62 -4.86
CA ILE A 136 -8.01 -2.59 -6.25
C ILE A 136 -6.60 -2.00 -6.32
N HIS A 137 -5.74 -2.65 -7.11
CA HIS A 137 -4.45 -2.11 -7.52
C HIS A 137 -4.66 -1.01 -8.56
N VAL A 138 -4.09 0.17 -8.35
CA VAL A 138 -4.13 1.31 -9.27
C VAL A 138 -2.71 1.61 -9.74
N PHE A 139 -2.48 1.58 -11.05
CA PHE A 139 -1.19 1.93 -11.65
C PHE A 139 -1.30 3.21 -12.49
N VAL A 140 -0.39 4.17 -12.29
CA VAL A 140 -0.44 5.48 -12.93
C VAL A 140 0.68 5.64 -13.96
N SER A 141 0.29 5.56 -15.23
CA SER A 141 1.17 5.79 -16.37
C SER A 141 1.90 7.14 -16.27
N THR A 142 3.07 7.23 -16.90
CA THR A 142 3.78 8.51 -17.09
C THR A 142 2.97 9.49 -17.94
N THR A 143 2.05 9.02 -18.77
CA THR A 143 1.15 9.85 -19.60
C THR A 143 0.13 10.65 -18.77
N ALA A 144 -0.24 10.16 -17.59
CA ALA A 144 -1.12 10.88 -16.66
C ALA A 144 -0.42 12.08 -15.97
N GLY A 145 0.89 12.22 -16.14
CA GLY A 145 1.67 13.34 -15.62
C GLY A 145 2.19 13.13 -14.20
N ALA A 146 2.09 14.18 -13.37
CA ALA A 146 2.51 14.15 -11.97
C ALA A 146 1.41 13.51 -11.10
N LEU A 147 1.82 12.63 -10.19
CA LEU A 147 0.92 11.98 -9.25
C LEU A 147 0.57 12.96 -8.11
N PRO A 148 -0.71 13.11 -7.72
CA PRO A 148 -1.06 13.92 -6.56
C PRO A 148 -0.56 13.25 -5.27
N ALA A 149 -0.28 14.06 -4.24
CA ALA A 149 0.06 13.53 -2.92
C ALA A 149 -1.16 12.84 -2.30
N ILE A 150 -1.14 11.50 -2.27
CA ILE A 150 -2.13 10.64 -1.60
C ILE A 150 -1.54 10.18 -0.28
N GLN A 151 -2.28 10.33 0.82
CA GLN A 151 -1.90 9.82 2.15
C GLN A 151 -2.68 8.56 2.51
N LEU A 152 -2.18 7.81 3.49
CA LEU A 152 -2.86 6.60 3.98
C LEU A 152 -4.22 7.00 4.60
N HIS A 153 -5.27 6.31 4.18
CA HIS A 153 -6.67 6.58 4.51
C HIS A 153 -7.31 7.81 3.83
N ASP A 154 -6.67 8.48 2.88
CA ASP A 154 -7.35 9.50 2.07
C ASP A 154 -8.50 8.89 1.25
N ASN A 155 -9.61 9.62 1.12
CA ASN A 155 -10.69 9.31 0.20
C ASN A 155 -10.29 9.79 -1.20
N VAL A 156 -10.00 8.86 -2.11
CA VAL A 156 -9.55 9.15 -3.47
C VAL A 156 -10.64 8.74 -4.46
N SER A 157 -10.94 9.61 -5.41
CA SER A 157 -11.67 9.25 -6.64
C SER A 157 -10.67 9.02 -7.76
N VAL A 158 -10.59 7.81 -8.30
CA VAL A 158 -9.78 7.51 -9.49
C VAL A 158 -10.69 7.33 -10.70
N ARG A 159 -10.18 7.68 -11.88
CA ARG A 159 -10.71 7.34 -13.21
C ARG A 159 -9.62 6.61 -13.98
N GLY A 160 -9.95 5.51 -14.63
CA GLY A 160 -8.97 4.70 -15.36
C GLY A 160 -9.64 3.62 -16.21
N ARG A 161 -8.85 2.73 -16.79
CA ARG A 161 -9.31 1.55 -17.51
C ARG A 161 -8.97 0.29 -16.72
N ILE A 162 -9.91 -0.63 -16.56
CA ILE A 162 -9.63 -1.95 -15.96
C ILE A 162 -8.80 -2.76 -16.95
N VAL A 163 -7.68 -3.30 -16.47
CA VAL A 163 -6.75 -4.14 -17.24
C VAL A 163 -6.39 -5.41 -16.47
N ASN A 164 -6.01 -6.46 -17.19
CA ASN A 164 -5.40 -7.66 -16.60
C ASN A 164 -3.88 -7.59 -16.82
N SER A 165 -3.13 -7.25 -15.78
CA SER A 165 -1.68 -7.05 -15.79
C SER A 165 -1.01 -8.25 -15.13
N PHE A 166 -0.25 -9.04 -15.89
CA PHE A 166 0.34 -10.32 -15.43
C PHE A 166 -0.66 -11.30 -14.74
N GLY A 167 -1.95 -11.20 -15.10
CA GLY A 167 -3.04 -11.99 -14.54
C GLY A 167 -3.74 -11.38 -13.32
N ALA A 168 -3.22 -10.29 -12.76
CA ALA A 168 -3.88 -9.50 -11.71
C ALA A 168 -4.81 -8.43 -12.31
N ARG A 169 -5.92 -8.11 -11.62
CA ARG A 169 -6.83 -7.03 -12.04
C ARG A 169 -6.33 -5.68 -11.52
N GLU A 170 -6.13 -4.73 -12.44
CA GLU A 170 -5.53 -3.41 -12.19
C GLU A 170 -6.42 -2.30 -12.78
N LEU A 171 -6.49 -1.15 -12.12
CA LEU A 171 -7.06 0.08 -12.66
C LEU A 171 -5.92 0.96 -13.19
N ARG A 172 -5.77 1.03 -14.52
CA ARG A 172 -4.71 1.79 -15.17
C ARG A 172 -5.15 3.23 -15.43
N VAL A 173 -4.33 4.18 -15.01
CA VAL A 173 -4.59 5.63 -15.12
C VAL A 173 -3.62 6.24 -16.12
N GLU A 174 -4.14 6.68 -17.26
CA GLU A 174 -3.35 7.22 -18.38
C GLU A 174 -3.69 8.67 -18.74
N LEU A 175 -4.74 9.24 -18.14
CA LEU A 175 -5.21 10.61 -18.36
C LEU A 175 -4.77 11.56 -17.22
N PRO A 176 -4.39 12.81 -17.53
CA PRO A 176 -4.30 13.90 -16.54
C PRO A 176 -5.63 14.14 -15.83
N ASP A 177 -5.57 14.72 -14.62
CA ASP A 177 -6.72 15.06 -13.77
C ASP A 177 -7.70 13.90 -13.50
N ALA A 178 -7.25 12.65 -13.70
CA ALA A 178 -8.03 11.45 -13.49
C ALA A 178 -8.13 11.05 -12.01
N ILE A 179 -7.25 11.57 -11.16
CA ILE A 179 -7.19 11.29 -9.72
C ILE A 179 -7.56 12.55 -8.95
N GLY A 180 -8.57 12.45 -8.08
CA GLY A 180 -8.98 13.51 -7.16
C GLY A 180 -8.86 13.04 -5.72
N VAL A 181 -8.14 13.79 -4.89
CA VAL A 181 -7.99 13.53 -3.45
C VAL A 181 -8.98 14.41 -2.68
N HIS A 182 -9.86 13.79 -1.87
CA HIS A 182 -10.96 14.47 -1.17
C HIS A 182 -10.66 14.67 0.33
N GLY A 183 -9.39 14.52 0.72
CA GLY A 183 -8.92 14.51 2.11
C GLY A 183 -9.21 13.18 2.82
N ALA A 184 -8.98 13.15 4.14
CA ALA A 184 -9.10 11.94 4.95
C ALA A 184 -10.49 11.28 4.85
N GLY A 185 -10.50 9.99 4.49
CA GLY A 185 -11.68 9.13 4.48
C GLY A 185 -11.81 8.30 5.77
N ALA A 186 -12.77 7.39 5.77
CA ALA A 186 -12.85 6.36 6.79
C ALA A 186 -11.72 5.33 6.55
N PRO A 187 -10.93 4.94 7.57
CA PRO A 187 -9.96 3.85 7.44
C PRO A 187 -10.66 2.54 7.03
N ALA A 188 -10.12 1.86 6.01
CA ALA A 188 -10.53 0.49 5.71
C ALA A 188 -10.01 -0.46 6.80
N GLU A 189 -10.92 -1.20 7.43
CA GLU A 189 -10.58 -2.23 8.40
C GLU A 189 -10.15 -3.55 7.71
N PRO A 190 -9.16 -4.29 8.26
CA PRO A 190 -8.67 -5.52 7.66
C PRO A 190 -9.67 -6.67 7.85
N VAL A 191 -10.00 -7.38 6.77
CA VAL A 191 -10.79 -8.62 6.85
C VAL A 191 -9.94 -9.70 7.51
N THR A 192 -10.37 -10.22 8.67
CA THR A 192 -9.64 -11.31 9.34
C THR A 192 -9.98 -12.65 8.71
N LEU A 193 -8.96 -13.41 8.30
CA LEU A 193 -9.06 -14.68 7.57
C LEU A 193 -8.19 -15.76 8.22
N GLN A 194 -8.49 -17.03 7.92
CA GLN A 194 -7.54 -18.13 8.08
C GLN A 194 -6.48 -18.08 6.98
N THR A 195 -5.29 -18.65 7.18
CA THR A 195 -4.20 -18.59 6.20
C THR A 195 -4.56 -19.29 4.88
N SER A 196 -5.32 -20.39 4.93
CA SER A 196 -5.88 -21.07 3.75
C SER A 196 -6.98 -20.30 3.01
N GLN A 197 -7.57 -19.26 3.62
CA GLN A 197 -8.63 -18.43 3.02
C GLN A 197 -8.10 -17.20 2.28
N VAL A 198 -6.77 -17.04 2.23
CA VAL A 198 -6.12 -15.96 1.48
C VAL A 198 -5.91 -16.42 0.04
N ASP A 199 -6.91 -16.16 -0.79
CA ASP A 199 -6.91 -16.52 -2.21
C ASP A 199 -7.07 -15.30 -3.12
N LEU A 200 -7.01 -15.53 -4.44
CA LEU A 200 -7.06 -14.47 -5.45
C LEU A 200 -8.47 -13.88 -5.66
N SER A 201 -9.52 -14.38 -4.99
CA SER A 201 -10.81 -13.66 -4.87
C SER A 201 -10.74 -12.49 -3.88
N ARG A 202 -9.66 -12.41 -3.09
CA ARG A 202 -9.34 -11.30 -2.18
C ARG A 202 -8.29 -10.34 -2.73
N GLU A 203 -7.81 -10.54 -3.96
CA GLU A 203 -6.79 -9.71 -4.61
C GLU A 203 -7.14 -8.21 -4.51
N GLY A 204 -6.17 -7.41 -4.04
CA GLY A 204 -6.32 -5.98 -3.76
C GLY A 204 -6.86 -5.63 -2.36
N ALA A 205 -7.50 -6.55 -1.64
CA ALA A 205 -8.11 -6.25 -0.34
C ALA A 205 -7.12 -6.28 0.83
N LEU A 206 -7.35 -5.42 1.84
CA LEU A 206 -6.64 -5.43 3.12
C LEU A 206 -7.16 -6.55 4.02
N VAL A 207 -6.27 -7.45 4.43
CA VAL A 207 -6.58 -8.60 5.29
C VAL A 207 -5.75 -8.60 6.58
N GLN A 208 -6.14 -9.44 7.53
CA GLN A 208 -5.38 -9.79 8.73
C GLN A 208 -5.38 -11.31 8.91
N ILE A 209 -4.22 -11.90 9.17
CA ILE A 209 -4.04 -13.30 9.54
C ILE A 209 -3.34 -13.42 10.91
N HIS A 210 -3.57 -14.54 11.58
CA HIS A 210 -2.90 -14.93 12.82
C HIS A 210 -2.39 -16.36 12.63
N GLY A 211 -1.15 -16.65 12.99
CA GLY A 211 -0.59 -17.99 12.82
C GLY A 211 0.84 -18.10 13.32
N TRP A 212 1.61 -19.03 12.76
CA TRP A 212 3.01 -19.28 13.12
C TRP A 212 3.89 -19.25 11.87
N VAL A 213 5.15 -18.82 12.03
CA VAL A 213 6.17 -18.85 10.98
C VAL A 213 6.49 -20.31 10.63
N ALA A 214 6.04 -20.77 9.47
CA ALA A 214 6.20 -22.14 9.00
C ALA A 214 7.54 -22.35 8.25
N ARG A 215 7.93 -21.37 7.41
CA ARG A 215 9.25 -21.26 6.77
C ARG A 215 9.51 -19.81 6.38
N PHE A 216 10.77 -19.45 6.14
CA PHE A 216 11.12 -18.14 5.59
C PHE A 216 12.43 -18.20 4.80
N ASP A 217 12.57 -17.35 3.79
CA ASP A 217 13.83 -17.04 3.11
C ASP A 217 13.88 -15.54 2.78
N GLY A 218 14.88 -14.84 3.33
CA GLY A 218 15.05 -13.40 3.20
C GLY A 218 13.81 -12.58 3.59
N ARG A 219 13.01 -12.21 2.58
CA ARG A 219 11.78 -11.40 2.66
C ARG A 219 10.49 -12.20 2.43
N GLU A 220 10.60 -13.42 1.91
CA GLU A 220 9.47 -14.36 1.77
C GLU A 220 9.28 -15.09 3.12
N ILE A 221 8.19 -14.79 3.83
CA ILE A 221 7.88 -15.40 5.13
C ILE A 221 6.54 -16.12 5.01
N TYR A 222 6.50 -17.41 5.29
CA TYR A 222 5.27 -18.21 5.19
C TYR A 222 4.64 -18.38 6.56
N ILE A 223 3.38 -17.97 6.67
CA ILE A 223 2.58 -18.07 7.89
C ILE A 223 1.52 -19.14 7.70
N ASP A 224 1.36 -20.01 8.69
CA ASP A 224 0.35 -21.08 8.72
C ASP A 224 -0.38 -21.06 10.06
N ASP A 225 -1.70 -21.16 10.07
CA ASP A 225 -2.53 -21.29 11.28
C ASP A 225 -2.94 -22.75 11.58
N GLY A 226 -2.45 -23.69 10.77
CA GLY A 226 -2.82 -25.10 10.76
C GLY A 226 -3.80 -25.47 9.63
N SER A 227 -4.34 -24.50 8.90
CA SER A 227 -5.18 -24.73 7.72
C SER A 227 -4.40 -24.75 6.39
N GLY A 228 -3.16 -24.25 6.37
CA GLY A 228 -2.28 -24.23 5.19
C GLY A 228 -1.49 -22.92 5.05
N PRO A 229 -0.24 -22.96 4.57
CA PRO A 229 0.65 -21.80 4.59
C PRO A 229 0.38 -20.78 3.48
N VAL A 230 0.37 -19.49 3.82
CA VAL A 230 0.32 -18.36 2.87
C VAL A 230 1.65 -17.60 2.86
N LEU A 231 2.05 -17.07 1.70
CA LEU A 231 3.20 -16.18 1.56
C LEU A 231 2.87 -14.79 2.10
N VAL A 232 3.76 -14.26 2.93
CA VAL A 232 3.86 -12.85 3.29
C VAL A 232 5.19 -12.34 2.73
N TYR A 233 5.13 -11.41 1.79
CA TYR A 233 6.32 -10.78 1.23
C TYR A 233 6.50 -9.39 1.86
N ILE A 234 7.57 -9.21 2.63
CA ILE A 234 7.90 -7.90 3.20
C ILE A 234 8.82 -7.17 2.22
N ASP A 235 8.24 -6.27 1.44
CA ASP A 235 8.95 -5.50 0.41
C ASP A 235 10.07 -4.60 0.97
N ALA A 236 11.06 -4.29 0.13
CA ALA A 236 12.23 -3.50 0.50
C ALA A 236 11.93 -2.06 0.90
N ASP A 237 11.09 -1.38 0.15
CA ASP A 237 10.94 0.08 0.22
C ASP A 237 9.98 0.50 1.34
N THR A 238 9.15 -0.44 1.82
CA THR A 238 8.34 -0.30 3.05
C THR A 238 9.16 0.05 4.31
N GLY A 239 10.47 -0.23 4.31
CA GLY A 239 11.38 -0.01 5.44
C GLY A 239 11.07 -0.82 6.71
N ILE A 240 10.16 -1.80 6.62
CA ILE A 240 9.72 -2.64 7.74
C ILE A 240 10.92 -3.44 8.29
N ARG A 241 11.00 -3.55 9.62
CA ARG A 241 12.01 -4.37 10.30
C ARG A 241 11.34 -5.38 11.23
N TRP A 242 11.93 -6.56 11.32
CA TRP A 242 11.45 -7.67 12.16
C TRP A 242 12.60 -8.24 12.99
N PRO A 243 12.31 -8.90 14.13
CA PRO A 243 13.32 -9.63 14.89
C PRO A 243 13.89 -10.80 14.07
N ARG A 244 14.99 -11.41 14.54
CA ARG A 244 15.46 -12.69 14.02
C ARG A 244 14.36 -13.75 14.23
N LEU A 245 13.81 -14.24 13.13
CA LEU A 245 12.75 -15.25 13.12
C LEU A 245 13.27 -16.65 13.40
N HIS A 246 12.38 -17.47 13.93
CA HIS A 246 12.51 -18.91 14.10
C HIS A 246 11.23 -19.57 13.61
N ILE A 247 11.33 -20.81 13.11
CA ILE A 247 10.15 -21.59 12.75
C ILE A 247 9.37 -21.88 14.03
N GLY A 248 8.06 -21.57 14.04
CA GLY A 248 7.20 -21.61 15.22
C GLY A 248 7.04 -20.29 15.97
N ASP A 249 7.72 -19.20 15.58
CA ASP A 249 7.40 -17.87 16.13
C ASP A 249 5.95 -17.50 15.77
N PRO A 250 5.10 -17.06 16.74
CA PRO A 250 3.74 -16.62 16.45
C PRO A 250 3.76 -15.27 15.73
N ALA A 251 2.78 -15.06 14.85
CA ALA A 251 2.66 -13.87 14.01
C ALA A 251 1.24 -13.31 13.98
N ILE A 252 1.13 -11.97 13.99
CA ILE A 252 -0.01 -11.25 13.39
C ILE A 252 0.53 -10.49 12.19
N ILE A 253 -0.08 -10.73 11.04
CA ILE A 253 0.23 -10.02 9.80
C ILE A 253 -1.03 -9.35 9.29
N ARG A 254 -0.89 -8.09 8.89
CA ARG A 254 -1.86 -7.33 8.11
C ARG A 254 -1.22 -6.99 6.76
N GLY A 255 -2.02 -6.80 5.73
CA GLY A 255 -1.49 -6.37 4.44
C GLY A 255 -2.49 -6.53 3.31
N ILE A 256 -2.08 -6.05 2.14
CA ILE A 256 -2.85 -6.16 0.90
C ILE A 256 -2.64 -7.57 0.33
N VAL A 257 -3.71 -8.27 -0.06
CA VAL A 257 -3.57 -9.50 -0.85
C VAL A 257 -3.12 -9.15 -2.26
N ALA A 258 -1.99 -9.70 -2.68
CA ALA A 258 -1.42 -9.51 -4.01
C ALA A 258 -1.15 -10.87 -4.67
N ARG A 259 -0.43 -10.86 -5.81
CA ARG A 259 -0.18 -12.04 -6.63
C ARG A 259 1.29 -12.11 -7.05
N PHE A 260 2.00 -13.10 -6.52
CA PHE A 260 3.36 -13.42 -6.94
C PHE A 260 3.37 -14.74 -7.72
N ARG A 261 3.88 -14.71 -8.96
CA ARG A 261 4.02 -15.88 -9.85
C ARG A 261 2.73 -16.72 -10.02
N GLY A 262 1.57 -16.08 -9.89
CA GLY A 262 0.25 -16.72 -10.00
C GLY A 262 -0.31 -17.31 -8.70
N ALA A 263 0.41 -17.21 -7.58
CA ALA A 263 -0.07 -17.57 -6.25
C ALA A 263 -0.45 -16.30 -5.44
N PRO A 264 -1.38 -16.41 -4.46
CA PRO A 264 -1.67 -15.30 -3.56
C PRO A 264 -0.53 -15.04 -2.57
N GLU A 265 -0.32 -13.77 -2.23
CA GLU A 265 0.58 -13.33 -1.18
C GLU A 265 -0.06 -12.20 -0.36
N ILE A 266 0.54 -11.84 0.78
CA ILE A 266 0.19 -10.65 1.56
C ILE A 266 1.38 -9.68 1.55
N LEU A 267 1.12 -8.41 1.23
CA LEU A 267 2.07 -7.29 1.28
C LEU A 267 1.77 -6.41 2.52
N PRO A 268 2.56 -6.51 3.60
CA PRO A 268 2.44 -5.62 4.75
C PRO A 268 2.99 -4.23 4.42
N ARG A 269 2.26 -3.19 4.82
CA ARG A 269 2.44 -1.84 4.23
C ARG A 269 3.28 -0.90 5.10
N LEU A 270 3.35 -1.18 6.40
CA LEU A 270 4.17 -0.44 7.36
C LEU A 270 4.46 -1.26 8.62
N GLN A 271 5.35 -0.76 9.47
CA GLN A 271 5.89 -1.47 10.65
C GLN A 271 4.83 -2.06 11.62
N ARG A 272 3.63 -1.47 11.73
CA ARG A 272 2.56 -1.96 12.63
C ARG A 272 1.78 -3.15 12.08
N ASP A 273 1.86 -3.37 10.77
CA ASP A 273 1.19 -4.47 10.07
C ASP A 273 1.93 -5.81 10.24
N VAL A 274 3.14 -5.80 10.83
CA VAL A 274 3.97 -7.00 11.05
C VAL A 274 4.33 -7.12 12.53
N GLN A 275 3.88 -8.20 13.17
CA GLN A 275 4.15 -8.48 14.58
C GLN A 275 4.57 -9.95 14.74
N PHE A 276 5.76 -10.18 15.30
CA PHE A 276 6.34 -11.51 15.50
C PHE A 276 6.77 -11.72 16.95
N GLY A 277 6.62 -12.94 17.45
CA GLY A 277 7.10 -13.36 18.77
C GLY A 277 6.09 -13.19 19.90
N ALA A 278 6.51 -13.50 21.12
CA ALA A 278 5.65 -13.68 22.29
C ALA A 278 5.04 -12.38 22.85
N ALA A 279 4.03 -11.85 22.16
CA ALA A 279 3.22 -10.70 22.59
C ALA A 279 1.69 -10.91 22.47
N LEU A 280 1.24 -12.15 22.19
CA LEU A 280 -0.18 -12.49 21.96
C LEU A 280 -0.85 -13.21 23.14
N LEU A 281 -0.39 -12.94 24.37
CA LEU A 281 -1.10 -13.40 25.57
C LEU A 281 -2.41 -12.59 25.71
N PRO A 282 -3.58 -13.23 25.91
CA PRO A 282 -4.82 -12.49 26.14
C PRO A 282 -4.73 -11.71 27.46
N ILE A 283 -5.27 -10.50 27.46
CA ILE A 283 -5.48 -9.73 28.70
C ILE A 283 -6.37 -10.57 29.62
N ALA A 284 -5.96 -10.74 30.88
CA ALA A 284 -6.65 -11.58 31.84
C ALA A 284 -8.12 -11.15 32.00
N GLY A 285 -9.05 -12.03 31.60
CA GLY A 285 -10.50 -11.77 31.59
C GLY A 285 -11.13 -11.70 30.19
N ALA A 286 -10.34 -11.53 29.13
CA ALA A 286 -10.84 -11.72 27.77
C ALA A 286 -11.11 -13.22 27.49
N PRO A 287 -12.16 -13.58 26.72
CA PRO A 287 -12.28 -14.94 26.19
C PRO A 287 -11.05 -15.22 25.33
N ALA A 288 -10.38 -16.35 25.59
CA ALA A 288 -9.15 -16.70 24.91
C ALA A 288 -9.35 -16.74 23.38
N PRO A 289 -8.50 -16.06 22.58
CA PRO A 289 -8.57 -16.20 21.13
C PRO A 289 -8.35 -17.67 20.74
N THR A 290 -8.96 -18.10 19.63
CA THR A 290 -8.99 -19.50 19.16
C THR A 290 -7.60 -20.15 19.13
N PHE A 291 -6.58 -19.34 18.86
CA PHE A 291 -5.14 -19.56 19.10
C PHE A 291 -4.81 -20.46 20.32
N LEU A 292 -5.31 -20.16 21.53
CA LEU A 292 -5.02 -20.97 22.73
C LEU A 292 -5.75 -22.31 22.75
N TYR A 293 -6.91 -22.43 22.10
CA TYR A 293 -7.60 -23.70 21.89
C TYR A 293 -6.89 -24.55 20.84
N GLN A 294 -6.37 -23.95 19.76
CA GLN A 294 -5.53 -24.63 18.75
C GLN A 294 -4.23 -25.16 19.37
N LEU A 295 -3.52 -24.35 20.17
CA LEU A 295 -2.34 -24.79 20.93
C LEU A 295 -2.63 -25.99 21.85
N ARG A 296 -3.81 -26.02 22.48
CA ARG A 296 -4.24 -27.16 23.32
C ARG A 296 -4.65 -28.39 22.49
N ALA A 297 -5.18 -28.19 21.28
CA ALA A 297 -5.62 -29.27 20.39
C ALA A 297 -4.45 -29.92 19.60
N LEU A 298 -3.42 -29.17 19.25
CA LEU A 298 -2.28 -29.64 18.41
C LEU A 298 -1.24 -30.48 19.17
N GLY A 299 -1.47 -30.83 20.44
CA GLY A 299 -0.72 -31.87 21.15
C GLY A 299 0.75 -31.58 21.48
N ARG A 300 1.32 -30.44 21.10
CA ARG A 300 2.72 -30.03 21.38
C ARG A 300 2.97 -29.62 22.85
N VAL A 301 2.37 -30.34 23.79
CA VAL A 301 2.48 -30.07 25.23
C VAL A 301 3.66 -30.83 25.83
N GLY A 302 4.79 -30.14 25.90
CA GLY A 302 6.01 -30.62 26.56
C GLY A 302 6.97 -29.48 26.85
N GLU A 303 7.73 -29.05 25.84
CA GLU A 303 8.80 -28.06 26.01
C GLU A 303 8.30 -26.60 26.02
N ASP A 304 7.34 -26.25 25.15
CA ASP A 304 6.79 -24.89 25.05
C ASP A 304 6.07 -24.44 26.35
N LEU A 305 5.47 -25.40 27.06
CA LEU A 305 4.83 -25.17 28.35
C LEU A 305 5.86 -24.96 29.48
N MET A 306 7.04 -25.57 29.37
CA MET A 306 8.18 -25.31 30.26
C MET A 306 8.87 -23.98 29.94
N TRP A 307 8.77 -23.47 28.70
CA TRP A 307 9.25 -22.12 28.34
C TRP A 307 8.31 -21.05 28.89
N THR A 308 6.99 -21.16 28.64
CA THR A 308 5.99 -20.21 29.15
C THR A 308 6.01 -20.12 30.68
N GLN A 309 6.01 -21.26 31.39
CA GLN A 309 6.16 -21.25 32.86
C GLN A 309 7.43 -20.54 33.35
N LYS A 310 8.57 -20.65 32.64
CA LYS A 310 9.81 -19.94 32.99
C LYS A 310 9.74 -18.44 32.71
N VAL A 311 8.98 -18.01 31.70
CA VAL A 311 8.77 -16.61 31.36
C VAL A 311 7.74 -15.96 32.28
N ASP A 312 6.64 -16.65 32.59
CA ASP A 312 5.64 -16.22 33.58
C ASP A 312 6.27 -16.10 34.97
N ALA A 313 7.11 -17.07 35.39
CA ALA A 313 7.86 -16.99 36.64
C ALA A 313 8.86 -15.81 36.64
N ARG A 314 9.44 -15.44 35.48
CA ARG A 314 10.28 -14.24 35.36
C ARG A 314 9.46 -12.95 35.40
N ALA A 315 8.29 -12.91 34.77
CA ALA A 315 7.39 -11.75 34.77
C ALA A 315 6.82 -11.50 36.18
N ALA A 316 6.29 -12.53 36.82
CA ALA A 316 5.85 -12.48 38.22
C ALA A 316 7.02 -12.11 39.17
N GLY A 317 8.20 -12.70 38.95
CA GLY A 317 9.42 -12.38 39.70
C GLY A 317 10.00 -10.98 39.43
N ALA A 318 9.55 -10.29 38.38
CA ALA A 318 9.87 -8.88 38.11
C ALA A 318 8.81 -7.95 38.72
N ALA A 319 7.51 -8.24 38.54
CA ALA A 319 6.41 -7.51 39.18
C ALA A 319 6.57 -7.50 40.72
N ALA A 320 6.83 -8.65 41.33
CA ALA A 320 7.06 -8.78 42.77
C ALA A 320 8.31 -8.03 43.29
N ARG A 321 9.19 -7.51 42.41
CA ARG A 321 10.31 -6.61 42.79
C ARG A 321 9.95 -5.13 42.65
N ILE A 322 8.93 -4.81 41.86
CA ILE A 322 8.39 -3.45 41.70
C ILE A 322 7.43 -3.17 42.87
N ASP A 323 6.59 -4.14 43.23
CA ASP A 323 5.64 -4.04 44.34
C ASP A 323 6.27 -4.30 45.72
N ALA A 324 7.57 -4.62 45.79
CA ALA A 324 8.28 -4.83 47.05
C ALA A 324 8.48 -3.50 47.80
N PRO A 325 7.86 -3.30 48.99
CA PRO A 325 8.01 -2.05 49.72
C PRO A 325 9.46 -1.87 50.20
N SER A 326 10.06 -0.73 49.85
CA SER A 326 11.45 -0.41 50.24
C SER A 326 11.64 -0.53 51.77
N PRO A 327 12.70 -1.23 52.24
CA PRO A 327 12.87 -1.51 53.66
C PRO A 327 13.03 -0.21 54.46
N LYS A 328 12.15 0.00 55.45
CA LYS A 328 12.13 1.21 56.28
C LYS A 328 13.47 1.39 56.98
N ARG A 329 14.18 2.47 56.64
CA ARG A 329 15.48 2.84 57.22
C ARG A 329 15.29 3.16 58.71
N ALA A 330 15.67 2.22 59.58
CA ALA A 330 15.48 2.35 61.02
C ALA A 330 16.22 3.58 61.58
N ALA A 331 15.47 4.52 62.15
CA ALA A 331 16.03 5.68 62.82
C ALA A 331 16.67 5.25 64.15
N LYS A 332 18.00 5.45 64.28
CA LYS A 332 18.68 5.32 65.58
C LYS A 332 18.53 6.62 66.36
N THR A 333 17.97 6.53 67.56
CA THR A 333 18.00 7.60 68.55
C THR A 333 19.43 7.82 69.05
N HIS A 334 19.78 9.07 69.30
CA HIS A 334 21.07 9.47 69.88
C HIS A 334 20.85 10.22 71.20
N SER A 335 21.52 9.75 72.25
CA SER A 335 21.94 10.56 73.40
C SER A 335 23.41 10.20 73.73
N PRO A 336 24.23 11.11 74.30
CA PRO A 336 25.68 11.07 74.07
C PRO A 336 26.55 10.88 75.34
N VAL A 337 27.68 10.17 75.23
CA VAL A 337 28.81 10.26 76.17
C VAL A 337 30.17 10.20 75.43
N ALA A 338 30.91 11.30 75.54
CA ALA A 338 32.36 11.55 75.57
C ALA A 338 33.44 10.49 75.15
N LEU A 339 34.40 10.98 74.32
CA LEU A 339 35.90 10.85 74.42
C LEU A 339 36.55 9.43 74.34
N GLN A 340 37.75 9.19 73.77
CA GLN A 340 38.79 10.01 73.07
C GLN A 340 39.55 9.11 72.03
N PRO A 341 40.58 9.58 71.26
CA PRO A 341 40.88 9.04 69.92
C PRO A 341 42.08 8.07 69.80
N GLN A 342 42.03 7.15 68.82
CA GLN A 342 43.22 6.45 68.30
C GLN A 342 43.18 6.11 66.80
N MET A 343 44.29 6.43 66.12
CA MET A 343 44.87 5.85 64.89
C MET A 343 44.05 5.73 63.58
N LEU A 344 44.49 6.48 62.56
CA LEU A 344 44.29 6.16 61.13
C LEU A 344 44.85 4.77 60.78
N ARG A 345 44.20 4.03 59.87
CA ARG A 345 44.79 2.85 59.20
C ARG A 345 44.46 2.77 57.70
N ALA A 346 45.40 3.27 56.90
CA ALA A 346 45.84 2.74 55.61
C ALA A 346 44.88 2.62 54.39
N ARG A 347 43.55 2.78 54.51
CA ARG A 347 42.65 2.66 53.33
C ARG A 347 42.36 3.96 52.59
N ASP A 348 42.32 5.09 53.28
CA ASP A 348 41.88 6.38 52.69
C ASP A 348 42.97 7.05 51.81
N ALA A 349 44.23 6.66 51.97
CA ALA A 349 45.36 7.18 51.19
C ALA A 349 45.26 6.85 49.69
N VAL A 350 44.68 5.69 49.34
CA VAL A 350 44.54 5.25 47.93
C VAL A 350 43.51 6.09 47.18
N THR A 351 42.41 6.46 47.86
CA THR A 351 41.32 7.27 47.30
C THR A 351 41.72 8.73 47.13
N ALA A 352 42.53 9.26 48.06
CA ALA A 352 43.10 10.60 47.93
C ALA A 352 44.08 10.70 46.74
N LEU A 353 44.91 9.68 46.53
CA LEU A 353 45.93 9.68 45.47
C LEU A 353 45.32 9.59 44.06
N THR A 354 44.25 8.83 43.86
CA THR A 354 43.56 8.75 42.55
C THR A 354 42.81 10.04 42.20
N LEU A 355 42.20 10.71 43.18
CA LEU A 355 41.58 12.02 42.96
C LEU A 355 42.62 13.11 42.63
N LEU A 356 43.81 13.06 43.23
CA LEU A 356 44.91 13.98 42.93
C LEU A 356 45.45 13.79 41.49
N LEU A 357 45.53 12.55 41.02
CA LEU A 357 45.97 12.24 39.66
C LEU A 357 44.95 12.69 38.59
N LEU A 358 43.65 12.57 38.86
CA LEU A 358 42.60 13.09 37.95
C LEU A 358 42.58 14.62 37.90
N ALA A 359 42.93 15.31 38.98
CA ALA A 359 43.08 16.76 38.98
C ALA A 359 44.26 17.25 38.13
N LEU A 360 45.26 16.40 37.88
CA LEU A 360 46.43 16.70 37.03
C LEU A 360 46.24 16.33 35.55
N SER A 361 45.18 15.60 35.17
CA SER A 361 44.94 15.18 33.79
C SER A 361 44.11 16.17 32.92
N GLY A 362 43.84 17.38 33.44
CA GLY A 362 43.54 18.56 32.61
C GLY A 362 42.19 18.62 31.85
N VAL A 363 41.25 17.68 32.04
CA VAL A 363 39.96 17.68 31.31
C VAL A 363 38.78 17.34 32.23
N CYS A 364 38.21 18.35 32.93
CA CYS A 364 36.76 18.42 33.26
C CYS A 364 36.34 19.71 33.98
N GLY A 365 35.11 20.19 33.72
CA GLY A 365 34.45 21.32 34.42
C GLY A 365 34.85 22.71 33.89
N VAL A 366 34.05 23.78 34.06
CA VAL A 366 32.78 24.01 34.79
C VAL A 366 31.96 24.99 33.92
N ILE A 367 30.80 24.63 33.33
CA ILE A 367 29.43 24.48 33.88
C ILE A 367 28.65 25.81 34.09
N ALA A 368 27.42 25.84 33.53
CA ALA A 368 26.24 26.65 33.90
C ALA A 368 26.08 28.14 33.49
N ALA A 369 24.84 28.61 33.71
CA ALA A 369 24.41 30.01 33.94
C ALA A 369 24.17 30.98 32.75
N HIS A 370 23.48 30.51 31.71
CA HIS A 370 22.25 31.14 31.17
C HIS A 370 21.90 32.59 31.66
N LYS A 371 22.36 33.65 30.97
CA LYS A 371 21.72 34.99 30.96
C LYS A 371 22.28 35.92 29.87
N TYR A 372 21.39 36.72 29.23
CA TYR A 372 21.63 37.83 28.27
C TYR A 372 22.41 37.47 26.96
N ARG A 373 21.82 37.58 25.76
CA ARG A 373 21.46 38.80 24.98
C ARG A 373 22.65 39.75 24.75
N GLY A 374 23.21 39.79 23.53
CA GLY A 374 24.44 40.58 23.23
C GLY A 374 24.62 41.23 21.82
N ALA A 375 23.96 40.75 20.76
CA ALA A 375 23.85 41.38 19.42
C ALA A 375 25.11 41.52 18.52
N ARG A 376 24.82 41.70 17.20
CA ARG A 376 25.71 42.05 16.06
C ARG A 376 26.75 40.98 15.64
N ARG A 377 27.19 40.85 14.38
CA ARG A 377 26.79 41.17 12.98
C ARG A 377 28.11 41.37 12.21
N ARG A 378 28.18 40.90 10.95
CA ARG A 378 29.37 40.95 10.05
C ARG A 378 30.45 39.94 10.45
N HIS A 379 31.22 39.36 9.53
CA HIS A 379 31.24 39.60 8.08
C HIS A 379 30.24 38.76 7.27
#